data_AF-W2N7U0-F1
#
_entry.id   AF-W2N7U0-F1
#
_cell.length_a   1.000
_cell.length_b   1.000
_cell.length_c   1.000
_cell.angle_alpha   90.00
_cell.angle_beta   90.00
_cell.angle_gamma   90.00
#
_symmetry.space_group_name_H-M   'P 1'
#
loop_
_entity.id
_entity.type
_entity.pdbx_description
1 polymer ?
#
loop_
_entity_poly.entity_id
_entity_poly.type
_entity_poly.pdbx_seq_one_letter_code
_entity_poly.pdbx_strand_id
1 'polypeptide(L)'
;GGLVRMGKQMANGMTLAMSLWSDHAAYCLWLDSSYPADADSSKPGVMRGSCPTSGGRPAEVEAQHPDATVKFMNIRVGDIGSTY
;
A
#
# COMPACT_ATOMS: atom_id res chain seq x y z
N GLY A 1 21.71 4.59 4.20
CA GLY A 1 21.29 3.35 4.87
C GLY A 1 20.79 2.31 3.88
N GLY A 2 19.78 2.66 3.08
CA GLY A 2 19.29 1.86 1.96
C GLY A 2 19.01 0.39 2.33
N LEU A 3 19.18 -0.50 1.35
CA LEU A 3 18.98 -1.94 1.54
C LEU A 3 19.95 -2.54 2.58
N VAL A 4 21.16 -2.00 2.71
CA VAL A 4 22.16 -2.48 3.71
C VAL A 4 21.64 -2.33 5.13
N ARG A 5 21.01 -1.19 5.47
CA ARG A 5 20.43 -0.98 6.80
C ARG A 5 19.16 -1.78 6.99
N MET A 6 18.34 -1.93 5.94
CA MET A 6 17.12 -2.74 6.00
C MET A 6 17.46 -4.21 6.32
N GLY A 7 18.44 -4.79 5.61
CA GLY A 7 18.89 -6.16 5.88
C GLY A 7 19.38 -6.38 7.31
N LYS A 8 20.09 -5.39 7.89
CA LYS A 8 20.50 -5.43 9.31
C LYS A 8 19.32 -5.45 10.28
N GLN A 9 18.22 -4.77 9.99
CA GLN A 9 17.03 -4.80 10.85
C GLN A 9 16.27 -6.13 10.69
N MET A 10 16.16 -6.65 9.46
CA MET A 10 15.54 -7.96 9.22
C MET A 10 16.26 -9.08 9.98
N ALA A 11 17.60 -9.02 10.07
CA ALA A 11 18.41 -9.99 10.82
C ALA A 11 18.15 -9.97 12.34
N ASN A 12 17.60 -8.88 12.89
CA ASN A 12 17.28 -8.77 14.32
C ASN A 12 15.90 -9.34 14.67
N GLY A 13 15.16 -9.86 13.69
CA GLY A 13 13.76 -10.23 13.85
C GLY A 13 12.83 -9.01 13.69
N MET A 14 11.64 -9.28 13.12
CA MET A 14 10.61 -8.27 12.87
C MET A 14 9.25 -8.80 13.28
N THR A 15 8.35 -7.91 13.67
CA THR A 15 6.95 -8.24 13.97
C THR A 15 6.11 -8.16 12.71
N LEU A 16 5.28 -9.17 12.45
CA LEU A 16 4.29 -9.15 11.38
C LEU A 16 3.14 -8.19 11.73
N ALA A 17 2.80 -7.29 10.80
CA ALA A 17 1.62 -6.42 10.90
C ALA A 17 0.65 -6.70 9.74
N MET A 18 -0.64 -6.83 10.06
CA MET A 18 -1.74 -7.02 9.11
C MET A 18 -2.79 -5.95 9.35
N SER A 19 -3.26 -5.25 8.31
CA SER A 19 -4.18 -4.12 8.46
C SER A 19 -5.04 -3.89 7.21
N LEU A 20 -6.14 -3.15 7.41
CA LEU A 20 -7.00 -2.55 6.39
C LEU A 20 -7.30 -1.13 6.86
N TRP A 21 -7.11 -0.13 6.00
CA TRP A 21 -7.20 1.28 6.40
C TRP A 21 -7.55 2.19 5.20
N SER A 22 -8.19 3.31 5.49
CA SER A 22 -8.38 4.47 4.61
C SER A 22 -7.30 5.53 4.93
N ASP A 23 -6.81 6.23 3.92
CA ASP A 23 -5.72 7.21 4.07
C ASP A 23 -6.24 8.64 4.25
N HIS A 24 -6.15 9.17 5.46
CA HIS A 24 -6.53 10.55 5.78
C HIS A 24 -5.51 11.61 5.36
N ALA A 25 -4.29 11.22 4.98
CA ALA A 25 -3.24 12.16 4.60
C ALA A 25 -3.21 12.41 3.09
N ALA A 26 -3.34 11.35 2.29
CA ALA A 26 -3.16 11.43 0.84
C ALA A 26 -4.17 10.60 0.02
N TYR A 27 -5.27 10.15 0.64
CA TYR A 27 -6.40 9.50 -0.04
C TYR A 27 -6.01 8.28 -0.88
N CYS A 28 -4.94 7.57 -0.49
CA CYS A 28 -4.34 6.44 -1.22
C CYS A 28 -3.86 6.76 -2.64
N LEU A 29 -3.83 8.03 -3.04
CA LEU A 29 -3.46 8.44 -4.40
C LEU A 29 -2.02 8.04 -4.76
N TRP A 30 -1.14 8.01 -3.77
CA TRP A 30 0.26 7.58 -3.90
C TRP A 30 0.40 6.08 -4.19
N LEU A 31 -0.68 5.30 -4.06
CA LEU A 31 -0.71 3.87 -4.33
C LEU A 31 -1.45 3.55 -5.63
N ASP A 32 -2.63 4.14 -5.88
CA ASP A 32 -3.54 3.70 -6.94
C ASP A 32 -3.97 4.79 -7.96
N SER A 33 -3.43 6.01 -7.85
CA SER A 33 -3.80 7.14 -8.71
C SER A 33 -2.56 7.87 -9.27
N SER A 34 -2.73 9.11 -9.71
CA SER A 34 -1.65 10.05 -9.99
C SER A 34 -1.31 10.83 -8.72
N TYR A 35 -0.04 10.87 -8.34
CA TYR A 35 0.42 11.59 -7.16
C TYR A 35 1.76 12.29 -7.39
N PRO A 36 1.88 13.61 -7.12
CA PRO A 36 0.84 14.53 -6.63
C PRO A 36 -0.36 14.68 -7.58
N ALA A 37 -1.55 15.00 -7.04
CA ALA A 37 -2.81 14.98 -7.79
C ALA A 37 -2.89 16.03 -8.91
N ASP A 38 -2.09 17.10 -8.82
CA ASP A 38 -1.99 18.20 -9.77
C ASP A 38 -0.81 18.06 -10.75
N ALA A 39 0.00 17.00 -10.60
CA ALA A 39 1.11 16.73 -11.50
C ALA A 39 0.64 16.13 -12.83
N ASP A 40 1.37 16.43 -13.89
CA ASP A 40 1.18 15.82 -15.22
C ASP A 40 1.43 14.31 -15.14
N SER A 41 0.38 13.52 -15.39
CA SER A 41 0.40 12.06 -15.30
C SER A 41 1.33 11.39 -16.33
N SER A 42 1.71 12.10 -17.39
CA SER A 42 2.68 11.59 -18.37
C SER A 42 4.12 11.59 -17.84
N LYS A 43 4.39 12.30 -16.75
CA LYS A 43 5.73 12.36 -16.15
C LYS A 43 6.07 11.04 -15.45
N PRO A 44 7.30 10.53 -15.65
CA PRO A 44 7.74 9.30 -15.00
C PRO A 44 7.53 9.31 -13.47
N GLY A 45 6.85 8.29 -12.95
CA GLY A 45 6.61 8.10 -11.52
C GLY A 45 5.40 8.82 -10.92
N VAL A 46 4.67 9.62 -11.72
CA VAL A 46 3.43 10.29 -11.26
C VAL A 46 2.25 9.33 -11.23
N MET A 47 1.97 8.67 -12.36
CA MET A 47 0.86 7.71 -12.47
C MET A 47 1.25 6.35 -11.86
N ARG A 48 0.49 5.91 -10.87
CA ARG A 48 0.74 4.68 -10.06
C ARG A 48 -0.42 3.69 -10.12
N GLY A 49 -1.58 4.18 -10.51
CA GLY A 49 -2.73 3.37 -10.89
C GLY A 49 -3.75 4.20 -11.68
N SER A 50 -4.91 3.58 -11.94
CA SER A 50 -5.97 4.14 -12.79
C SER A 50 -7.10 4.83 -12.01
N CYS A 51 -7.06 4.86 -10.68
CA CYS A 51 -8.09 5.52 -9.88
C CYS A 51 -8.05 7.04 -10.09
N PRO A 52 -9.20 7.73 -10.08
CA PRO A 52 -9.25 9.18 -10.28
C PRO A 52 -8.65 9.95 -9.11
N THR A 53 -8.02 11.10 -9.38
CA THR A 53 -7.41 11.95 -8.34
C THR A 53 -8.43 12.60 -7.40
N SER A 54 -9.71 12.57 -7.75
CA SER A 54 -10.82 13.04 -6.91
C SER A 54 -11.35 11.98 -5.94
N GLY A 55 -10.88 10.72 -6.01
CA GLY A 55 -11.34 9.61 -5.17
C GLY A 55 -10.57 9.46 -3.85
N GLY A 56 -10.89 8.41 -3.10
CA GLY A 56 -10.10 7.96 -1.94
C GLY A 56 -10.31 8.76 -0.64
N ARG A 57 -11.18 9.77 -0.64
CA ARG A 57 -11.52 10.55 0.57
C ARG A 57 -12.11 9.61 1.64
N PRO A 58 -11.56 9.56 2.86
CA PRO A 58 -11.96 8.56 3.86
C PRO A 58 -13.47 8.54 4.14
N ALA A 59 -14.10 9.70 4.33
CA ALA A 59 -15.53 9.79 4.58
C ALA A 59 -16.38 9.22 3.43
N GLU A 60 -15.93 9.36 2.18
CA GLU A 60 -16.63 8.82 1.01
C GLU A 60 -16.41 7.30 0.90
N VAL A 61 -15.16 6.84 1.06
CA VAL A 61 -14.80 5.42 1.00
C VAL A 61 -15.49 4.62 2.10
N GLU A 62 -15.50 5.13 3.34
CA GLU A 62 -16.13 4.47 4.49
C GLU A 62 -17.65 4.39 4.34
N ALA A 63 -18.28 5.41 3.77
CA ALA A 63 -19.72 5.41 3.52
C ALA A 63 -20.12 4.50 2.34
N GLN A 64 -19.29 4.44 1.30
CA GLN A 64 -19.57 3.65 0.09
C GLN A 64 -19.20 2.18 0.23
N HIS A 65 -18.20 1.87 1.07
CA HIS A 65 -17.66 0.52 1.25
C HIS A 65 -17.62 0.10 2.73
N PRO A 66 -18.73 0.18 3.47
CA PRO A 66 -18.76 -0.16 4.90
C PRO A 66 -18.55 -1.66 5.17
N ASP A 67 -18.75 -2.50 4.16
CA ASP A 67 -18.61 -3.96 4.21
C ASP A 67 -17.30 -4.47 3.59
N ALA A 68 -16.38 -3.56 3.22
CA ALA A 68 -15.06 -3.94 2.72
C ALA A 68 -14.30 -4.80 3.74
N THR A 69 -13.79 -5.94 3.29
CA THR A 69 -13.05 -6.89 4.13
C THR A 69 -11.81 -7.39 3.41
N VAL A 70 -10.77 -7.72 4.18
CA VAL A 70 -9.58 -8.44 3.71
C VAL A 70 -9.43 -9.75 4.47
N LYS A 71 -8.93 -10.81 3.79
CA LYS A 71 -8.63 -12.11 4.42
C LYS A 71 -7.18 -12.48 4.15
N PHE A 72 -6.37 -12.55 5.21
CA PHE A 72 -4.99 -13.04 5.15
C PHE A 72 -4.98 -14.51 5.56
N MET A 73 -4.51 -15.41 4.69
CA MET A 73 -4.56 -16.86 4.92
C MET A 73 -3.33 -17.56 4.36
N ASN A 74 -3.05 -18.78 4.84
CA ASN A 74 -1.97 -19.65 4.36
C ASN A 74 -0.57 -19.01 4.47
N ILE A 75 -0.28 -18.33 5.58
CA ILE A 75 1.04 -17.74 5.84
C ILE A 75 2.05 -18.86 6.06
N ARG A 76 3.13 -18.88 5.28
CA ARG A 76 4.25 -19.84 5.38
C ARG A 76 5.57 -19.07 5.39
N VAL A 77 6.54 -19.55 6.16
CA VAL A 77 7.89 -18.99 6.25
C VAL A 77 8.89 -20.13 6.04
N GLY A 78 9.84 -19.94 5.14
CA GLY A 78 10.85 -20.95 4.79
C GLY A 78 11.89 -20.39 3.82
N ASP A 79 12.77 -21.27 3.36
CA ASP A 79 13.84 -20.94 2.43
C ASP A 79 13.29 -20.48 1.06
N ILE A 80 14.13 -19.77 0.29
CA ILE A 80 13.80 -19.31 -1.06
C ILE A 80 13.39 -20.53 -1.92
N GLY A 81 12.17 -20.49 -2.45
CA GLY A 81 11.61 -21.55 -3.30
C GLY A 81 10.83 -22.65 -2.56
N SER A 82 10.52 -22.51 -1.26
CA SER A 82 9.87 -23.57 -0.47
C SER A 82 8.36 -23.40 -0.18
N THR A 83 7.77 -22.24 -0.50
CA THR A 83 6.44 -21.86 0.03
C THR A 83 5.37 -21.57 -1.03
N TYR A 84 5.56 -22.02 -2.28
CA TYR A 84 4.55 -21.92 -3.35
C TYR A 84 3.83 -23.24 -3.62
#